data_AF-A0A6L8CRQ3-F1
#
_entry.id   AF-A0A6L8CRQ3-F1
#
_cell.length_a   1.000
_cell.length_b   1.000
_cell.length_c   1.000
_cell.angle_alpha   90.00
_cell.angle_beta   90.00
_cell.angle_gamma   90.00
#
_symmetry.space_group_name_H-M   'P 1'
#
loop_
_entity.id
_entity.type
_entity.pdbx_description
1 polymer ?
#
loop_
_entity_poly.entity_id
_entity_poly.type
_entity_poly.pdbx_seq_one_letter_code
_entity_poly.pdbx_strand_id
1 'polypeptide(L)'
;MRDLSGPGGIDPDGAGATVGERGGFDTVTAGGAFGITETLPGLSLTVTPEVTSWGFWGEHGFVAVALGTGTLSAEIDGTAFSGDFSIAQAYAAGDAADTNPVGTGGATWTGIAEAVSTVTFGRLMGTATVTIADLSRPRVDVGIDLDDGGVDRPLRWTDLPLADGGFTGGTAGTDWIGGSFHGPGHEEAWGVFDTTSHIGAFGARRAP
;
A
#
# COMPACT_ATOMS: atom_id res chain seq x y z
N MET A 1 25.98 -13.02 14.92
CA MET A 1 25.98 -11.54 14.81
C MET A 1 26.70 -11.23 13.50
N ARG A 2 25.96 -11.01 12.41
CA ARG A 2 26.53 -10.74 11.09
C ARG A 2 26.93 -9.26 11.04
N ASP A 3 28.18 -9.04 10.68
CA ASP A 3 28.76 -7.73 10.41
C ASP A 3 28.10 -7.11 9.17
N LEU A 4 27.59 -5.89 9.29
CA LEU A 4 26.90 -5.12 8.24
C LEU A 4 27.82 -4.05 7.60
N SER A 5 29.14 -4.13 7.79
CA SER A 5 30.11 -3.16 7.24
C SER A 5 30.48 -3.35 5.75
N GLY A 6 29.54 -3.83 4.92
CA GLY A 6 29.66 -3.73 3.46
C GLY A 6 29.44 -2.28 2.97
N PRO A 7 29.85 -1.91 1.74
CA PRO A 7 29.87 -0.52 1.27
C PRO A 7 28.48 0.09 0.99
N GLY A 8 27.40 -0.51 1.48
CA GLY A 8 26.05 0.04 1.48
C GLY A 8 25.76 0.73 2.81
N GLY A 9 26.34 1.91 3.03
CA GLY A 9 25.93 2.77 4.13
C GLY A 9 24.52 3.31 3.86
N ILE A 10 23.57 3.00 4.74
CA ILE A 10 22.36 3.83 4.87
C ILE A 10 22.87 5.15 5.44
N ASP A 11 22.70 6.26 4.72
CA ASP A 11 22.91 7.61 5.24
C ASP A 11 21.62 8.03 5.96
N PRO A 12 21.59 8.01 7.31
CA PRO A 12 20.37 8.30 8.07
C PRO A 12 20.09 9.80 8.20
N ASP A 13 21.00 10.68 7.77
CA ASP A 13 20.94 12.12 8.06
C ASP A 13 19.90 12.88 7.22
N GLY A 14 19.25 12.21 6.26
CA GLY A 14 18.15 12.75 5.44
C GLY A 14 16.76 12.15 5.73
N ALA A 15 16.63 11.26 6.71
CA ALA A 15 15.37 10.57 6.99
C ALA A 15 14.44 11.43 7.85
N GLY A 16 13.29 11.85 7.30
CA GLY A 16 12.26 12.61 8.00
C GLY A 16 11.00 11.78 8.23
N ALA A 17 10.37 11.92 9.40
CA ALA A 17 9.07 11.31 9.68
C ALA A 17 8.12 12.34 10.32
N THR A 18 6.88 12.36 9.83
CA THR A 18 5.80 13.21 10.34
C THR A 18 4.61 12.31 10.69
N VAL A 19 4.01 12.54 11.86
CA VAL A 19 2.83 11.81 12.33
C VAL A 19 1.62 12.75 12.34
N GLY A 20 0.43 12.24 12.03
CA GLY A 20 -0.83 12.97 12.08
C GLY A 20 -2.02 12.04 12.27
N GLU A 21 -3.23 12.53 12.08
CA GLU A 21 -4.47 11.74 12.20
C GLU A 21 -5.40 12.03 11.01
N ARG A 22 -6.07 11.00 10.49
CA ARG A 22 -7.10 11.12 9.44
C ARG A 22 -8.15 10.03 9.57
N GLY A 23 -9.43 10.40 9.60
CA GLY A 23 -10.53 9.43 9.61
C GLY A 23 -10.52 8.48 10.81
N GLY A 24 -9.96 8.91 11.95
CA GLY A 24 -9.78 8.09 13.15
C GLY A 24 -8.56 7.15 13.12
N PHE A 25 -7.72 7.22 12.08
CA PHE A 25 -6.46 6.50 11.99
C PHE A 25 -5.29 7.44 12.27
N ASP A 26 -4.30 6.93 12.98
CA ASP A 26 -3.00 7.59 13.06
C ASP A 26 -2.26 7.38 11.73
N THR A 27 -1.62 8.43 11.24
CA THR A 27 -0.97 8.47 9.92
C THR A 27 0.50 8.79 10.09
N VAL A 28 1.34 8.23 9.22
CA VAL A 28 2.77 8.54 9.12
C VAL A 28 3.14 8.86 7.69
N THR A 29 3.96 9.89 7.52
CA THR A 29 4.73 10.12 6.30
C THR A 29 6.18 9.98 6.65
N ALA A 30 6.91 9.10 5.98
CA ALA A 30 8.34 8.92 6.18
C ALA A 30 9.06 8.90 4.84
N GLY A 31 10.23 9.51 4.77
CA GLY A 31 11.03 9.48 3.56
C GLY A 31 12.52 9.65 3.82
N GLY A 32 13.32 9.34 2.81
CA GLY A 32 14.77 9.44 2.84
C GLY A 32 15.39 8.82 1.59
N ALA A 33 16.66 9.14 1.36
CA ALA A 33 17.45 8.54 0.31
C ALA A 33 18.31 7.40 0.87
N PHE A 34 18.51 6.35 0.07
CA PHE A 34 19.52 5.34 0.38
C PHE A 34 20.26 4.94 -0.90
N GLY A 35 21.55 4.60 -0.78
CA GLY A 35 22.35 4.12 -1.89
C GLY A 35 22.53 2.62 -1.82
N ILE A 36 22.30 1.91 -2.91
CA ILE A 36 22.73 0.51 -3.08
C ILE A 36 23.78 0.50 -4.19
N THR A 37 24.96 -0.05 -3.89
CA THR A 37 26.00 -0.31 -4.88
C THR A 37 26.36 -1.78 -4.86
N GLU A 38 26.32 -2.41 -6.04
CA GLU A 38 26.72 -3.79 -6.26
C GLU A 38 27.80 -3.83 -7.34
N THR A 39 28.90 -4.55 -7.10
CA THR A 39 30.00 -4.68 -8.05
C THR A 39 30.27 -6.16 -8.31
N LEU A 40 30.16 -6.55 -9.58
CA LEU A 40 30.49 -7.86 -10.12
C LEU A 40 31.59 -7.69 -11.20
N PRO A 41 32.33 -8.75 -11.58
CA PRO A 41 33.30 -8.65 -12.67
C PRO A 41 32.64 -8.15 -13.97
N GLY A 42 33.12 -7.02 -14.50
CA GLY A 42 32.56 -6.39 -15.70
C GLY A 42 31.26 -5.60 -15.49
N LEU A 43 30.75 -5.50 -14.26
CA LEU A 43 29.51 -4.78 -13.96
C LEU A 43 29.59 -4.02 -12.61
N SER A 44 29.35 -2.72 -12.64
CA SER A 44 29.03 -1.95 -11.44
C SER A 44 27.61 -1.42 -11.55
N LEU A 45 26.79 -1.60 -10.51
CA LEU A 45 25.44 -1.07 -10.42
C LEU A 45 25.38 -0.13 -9.21
N THR A 46 24.91 1.10 -9.42
CA THR A 46 24.64 2.07 -8.36
C THR A 46 23.23 2.59 -8.52
N VAL A 47 22.46 2.57 -7.43
CA VAL A 47 21.12 3.14 -7.37
C VAL A 47 20.99 3.98 -6.12
N THR A 48 20.42 5.17 -6.28
CA THR A 48 20.15 6.08 -5.16
C THR A 48 18.69 6.55 -5.24
N PRO A 49 17.71 5.72 -4.82
CA PRO A 49 16.33 6.17 -4.70
C PRO A 49 16.17 7.21 -3.60
N GLU A 50 15.33 8.21 -3.87
CA GLU A 50 14.55 8.89 -2.84
C GLU A 50 13.26 8.12 -2.64
N VAL A 51 13.00 7.66 -1.41
CA VAL A 51 11.77 6.96 -1.07
C VAL A 51 10.92 7.85 -0.18
N THR A 52 9.64 7.97 -0.51
CA THR A 52 8.61 8.53 0.36
C THR A 52 7.53 7.49 0.58
N SER A 53 7.08 7.35 1.82
CA SER A 53 6.03 6.42 2.23
C SER A 53 4.93 7.15 3.00
N TRP A 54 3.69 6.71 2.78
CA TRP A 54 2.50 7.18 3.47
C TRP A 54 1.77 5.98 4.03
N GLY A 55 1.71 5.89 5.35
CA GLY A 55 1.07 4.79 6.05
C GLY A 55 0.10 5.26 7.11
N PHE A 56 -0.70 4.33 7.60
CA PHE A 56 -1.64 4.57 8.69
C PHE A 56 -1.97 3.26 9.41
N TRP A 57 -2.20 3.34 10.72
CA TRP A 57 -2.58 2.20 11.56
C TRP A 57 -3.91 2.44 12.27
N GLY A 58 -4.60 1.34 12.54
CA GLY A 58 -5.73 1.28 13.45
C GLY A 58 -5.40 0.39 14.64
N GLU A 59 -6.42 -0.23 15.22
CA GLU A 59 -6.26 -1.07 16.41
C GLU A 59 -5.67 -2.44 16.07
N HIS A 60 -6.00 -2.99 14.90
CA HIS A 60 -5.69 -4.36 14.50
C HIS A 60 -4.88 -4.47 13.20
N GLY A 61 -4.47 -3.35 12.62
CA GLY A 61 -3.69 -3.37 11.39
C GLY A 61 -3.03 -2.06 11.00
N PHE A 62 -2.23 -2.16 9.96
CA PHE A 62 -1.46 -1.09 9.35
C PHE A 62 -1.37 -1.30 7.85
N VAL A 63 -1.34 -0.19 7.12
CA VAL A 63 -0.99 -0.16 5.70
C VAL A 63 0.00 0.94 5.40
N ALA A 64 0.75 0.79 4.31
CA ALA A 64 1.40 1.92 3.67
C ALA A 64 1.54 1.75 2.17
N VAL A 65 1.77 2.89 1.53
CA VAL A 65 2.17 3.01 0.13
C VAL A 65 3.51 3.73 0.10
N ALA A 66 4.48 3.16 -0.62
CA ALA A 66 5.80 3.74 -0.84
C ALA A 66 5.99 4.07 -2.32
N LEU A 67 6.59 5.21 -2.58
CA LEU A 67 7.08 5.66 -3.87
C LEU A 67 8.60 5.82 -3.77
N GLY A 68 9.33 5.11 -4.62
CA GLY A 68 10.76 5.34 -4.85
C GLY A 68 10.96 5.98 -6.21
N THR A 69 11.71 7.08 -6.29
CA THR A 69 12.15 7.69 -7.54
C THR A 69 13.66 7.90 -7.50
N GLY A 70 14.33 7.81 -8.63
CA GLY A 70 15.75 8.10 -8.69
C GLY A 70 16.37 7.72 -10.01
N THR A 71 17.70 7.68 -10.00
CA THR A 71 18.49 7.29 -11.18
C THR A 71 19.22 5.99 -10.88
N LEU A 72 19.06 5.02 -11.79
CA LEU A 72 19.87 3.82 -11.85
C LEU A 72 21.08 4.12 -12.75
N SER A 73 22.28 3.91 -12.23
CA SER A 73 23.52 4.00 -13.00
C SER A 73 24.18 2.62 -13.05
N ALA A 74 24.61 2.19 -14.23
CA ALA A 74 25.34 0.96 -14.44
C ALA A 74 26.61 1.24 -15.25
N GLU A 75 27.69 0.53 -14.97
CA GLU A 75 28.89 0.50 -15.79
C GLU A 75 29.12 -0.95 -16.21
N ILE A 76 29.11 -1.22 -17.52
CA ILE A 76 29.34 -2.56 -18.10
C ILE A 76 30.59 -2.50 -18.94
N ASP A 77 31.63 -3.25 -18.55
CA ASP A 77 32.93 -3.28 -19.22
C ASP A 77 33.51 -1.87 -19.53
N GLY A 78 33.38 -0.94 -18.57
CA GLY A 78 33.83 0.45 -18.72
C GLY A 78 32.87 1.38 -19.45
N THR A 79 31.70 0.89 -19.89
CA THR A 79 30.67 1.69 -20.56
C THR A 79 29.57 2.08 -19.58
N ALA A 80 29.36 3.37 -19.37
CA ALA A 80 28.33 3.88 -18.47
C ALA A 80 26.93 3.93 -19.13
N PHE A 81 25.93 3.52 -18.37
CA PHE A 81 24.51 3.56 -18.67
C PHE A 81 23.80 4.23 -17.49
N SER A 82 22.81 5.06 -17.78
CA SER A 82 21.95 5.62 -16.74
C SER A 82 20.51 5.73 -17.22
N GLY A 83 19.58 5.55 -16.31
CA GLY A 83 18.16 5.75 -16.59
C GLY A 83 17.41 6.10 -15.31
N ASP A 84 16.40 6.95 -15.47
CA ASP A 84 15.49 7.26 -14.38
C ASP A 84 14.53 6.08 -14.16
N PHE A 85 14.18 5.86 -12.89
CA PHE A 85 13.18 4.87 -12.52
C PHE A 85 12.22 5.45 -11.49
N SER A 86 11.03 4.88 -11.49
CA SER A 86 10.02 5.07 -10.47
C SER A 86 9.44 3.72 -10.10
N ILE A 87 9.23 3.49 -8.81
CA ILE A 87 8.64 2.28 -8.27
C ILE A 87 7.59 2.67 -7.23
N ALA A 88 6.42 2.05 -7.31
CA ALA A 88 5.40 2.16 -6.27
C ALA A 88 5.14 0.78 -5.66
N GLN A 89 4.94 0.74 -4.35
CA GLN A 89 4.61 -0.48 -3.61
C GLN A 89 3.55 -0.16 -2.57
N ALA A 90 2.64 -1.10 -2.35
CA ALA A 90 1.65 -1.03 -1.28
C ALA A 90 1.71 -2.31 -0.45
N TYR A 91 1.47 -2.19 0.84
CA TYR A 91 1.42 -3.34 1.74
C TYR A 91 0.41 -3.13 2.87
N ALA A 92 -0.14 -4.24 3.35
CA ALA A 92 -1.06 -4.33 4.47
C ALA A 92 -0.60 -5.44 5.42
N ALA A 93 -0.68 -5.19 6.72
CA ALA A 93 -0.35 -6.16 7.75
C ALA A 93 -1.21 -5.92 9.00
N GLY A 94 -1.45 -6.97 9.79
CA GLY A 94 -2.21 -6.85 11.03
C GLY A 94 -2.65 -8.19 11.59
N ASP A 95 -3.48 -8.12 12.61
CA ASP A 95 -4.07 -9.26 13.32
C ASP A 95 -5.29 -9.75 12.54
N ALA A 96 -5.06 -10.61 11.54
CA ALA A 96 -6.12 -11.19 10.72
C ALA A 96 -7.09 -12.00 11.57
N ALA A 97 -8.39 -11.88 11.27
CA ALA A 97 -9.43 -12.61 11.99
C ALA A 97 -9.48 -14.10 11.63
N ASP A 98 -8.89 -14.49 10.49
CA ASP A 98 -8.86 -15.85 9.91
C ASP A 98 -10.23 -16.54 9.82
N THR A 99 -11.30 -15.75 9.86
CA THR A 99 -12.69 -16.18 9.87
C THR A 99 -13.54 -15.15 9.14
N ASN A 100 -14.61 -15.60 8.49
CA ASN A 100 -15.55 -14.69 7.85
C ASN A 100 -16.40 -13.96 8.90
N PRO A 101 -16.74 -12.67 8.70
CA PRO A 101 -17.80 -12.02 9.47
C PRO A 101 -19.11 -12.79 9.29
N VAL A 102 -19.79 -13.08 10.40
CA VAL A 102 -21.07 -13.81 10.42
C VAL A 102 -22.11 -13.02 11.22
N GLY A 103 -23.39 -13.23 10.92
CA GLY A 103 -24.49 -12.55 11.61
C GLY A 103 -25.76 -12.47 10.76
N THR A 104 -26.67 -11.59 11.17
CA THR A 104 -27.88 -11.25 10.41
C THR A 104 -27.79 -9.82 9.88
N GLY A 105 -28.39 -9.56 8.73
CA GLY A 105 -28.34 -8.25 8.08
C GLY A 105 -27.00 -7.96 7.40
N GLY A 106 -26.72 -6.68 7.16
CA GLY A 106 -25.48 -6.21 6.53
C GLY A 106 -24.54 -5.50 7.49
N ALA A 107 -23.30 -5.33 7.07
CA ALA A 107 -22.27 -4.56 7.78
C ALA A 107 -21.47 -3.71 6.80
N THR A 108 -21.05 -2.53 7.25
CA THR A 108 -20.24 -1.60 6.49
C THR A 108 -19.02 -1.21 7.32
N TRP A 109 -17.87 -1.13 6.66
CA TRP A 109 -16.65 -0.54 7.19
C TRP A 109 -16.33 0.71 6.37
N THR A 110 -15.94 1.78 7.04
CA THR A 110 -15.53 3.03 6.40
C THR A 110 -14.16 3.46 6.91
N GLY A 111 -13.36 4.02 6.02
CA GLY A 111 -12.08 4.60 6.40
C GLY A 111 -11.40 5.31 5.24
N ILE A 112 -10.09 5.15 5.16
CA ILE A 112 -9.23 5.97 4.30
C ILE A 112 -8.40 5.10 3.36
N ALA A 113 -7.96 5.71 2.27
CA ALA A 113 -7.06 5.12 1.30
C ALA A 113 -5.86 6.04 1.03
N GLU A 114 -4.72 5.44 0.78
CA GLU A 114 -3.54 6.09 0.21
C GLU A 114 -3.20 5.38 -1.10
N ALA A 115 -2.76 6.14 -2.09
CA ALA A 115 -2.35 5.58 -3.37
C ALA A 115 -1.28 6.42 -4.04
N VAL A 116 -0.67 5.83 -5.06
CA VAL A 116 0.24 6.50 -5.99
C VAL A 116 -0.29 6.27 -7.40
N SER A 117 -0.33 7.34 -8.20
CA SER A 117 -0.57 7.21 -9.64
C SER A 117 0.60 6.51 -10.31
N THR A 118 0.37 5.47 -11.11
CA THR A 118 1.41 4.82 -11.91
C THR A 118 1.79 5.62 -13.16
N VAL A 119 1.06 6.71 -13.44
CA VAL A 119 1.31 7.60 -14.58
C VAL A 119 2.14 8.80 -14.16
N THR A 120 1.72 9.51 -13.11
CA THR A 120 2.38 10.74 -12.65
C THR A 120 3.32 10.50 -11.48
N PHE A 121 3.26 9.33 -10.84
CA PHE A 121 3.96 9.03 -9.59
C PHE A 121 3.66 10.06 -8.49
N GLY A 122 2.45 10.62 -8.51
CA GLY A 122 1.93 11.49 -7.45
C GLY A 122 1.16 10.71 -6.39
N ARG A 123 1.23 11.17 -5.14
CA ARG A 123 0.39 10.69 -4.03
C ARG A 123 -1.08 11.09 -4.28
N LEU A 124 -1.97 10.17 -3.98
CA LEU A 124 -3.41 10.37 -3.96
C LEU A 124 -3.96 9.92 -2.61
N MET A 125 -4.94 10.66 -2.10
CA MET A 125 -5.59 10.42 -0.82
C MET A 125 -7.07 10.15 -1.08
N GLY A 126 -7.69 9.28 -0.29
CA GLY A 126 -9.08 8.92 -0.54
C GLY A 126 -9.80 8.31 0.65
N THR A 127 -11.03 7.89 0.38
CA THR A 127 -11.87 7.14 1.30
C THR A 127 -12.00 5.69 0.85
N ALA A 128 -12.27 4.82 1.82
CA ALA A 128 -12.51 3.40 1.59
C ALA A 128 -13.83 2.99 2.23
N THR A 129 -14.62 2.21 1.51
CA THR A 129 -15.85 1.58 1.99
C THR A 129 -15.79 0.10 1.67
N VAL A 130 -15.95 -0.76 2.69
CA VAL A 130 -16.12 -2.21 2.53
C VAL A 130 -17.51 -2.55 3.02
N THR A 131 -18.27 -3.35 2.28
CA THR A 131 -19.65 -3.70 2.64
C THR A 131 -19.91 -5.18 2.44
N ILE A 132 -20.65 -5.77 3.38
CA ILE A 132 -21.30 -7.07 3.23
C ILE A 132 -22.79 -6.82 3.40
N ALA A 133 -23.57 -6.99 2.33
CA ALA A 133 -25.01 -6.73 2.37
C ALA A 133 -25.79 -7.78 3.18
N ASP A 134 -25.30 -9.02 3.23
CA ASP A 134 -25.92 -10.15 3.91
C ASP A 134 -24.84 -11.03 4.58
N LEU A 135 -24.65 -10.86 5.88
CA LEU A 135 -23.69 -11.62 6.69
C LEU A 135 -24.02 -13.12 6.80
N SER A 136 -25.22 -13.55 6.39
CA SER A 136 -25.54 -14.97 6.30
C SER A 136 -24.98 -15.62 5.02
N ARG A 137 -24.65 -14.81 4.02
CA ARG A 137 -24.07 -15.22 2.73
C ARG A 137 -23.01 -14.20 2.31
N PRO A 138 -21.88 -14.14 3.03
CA PRO A 138 -20.96 -13.04 2.91
C PRO A 138 -20.35 -12.95 1.50
N ARG A 139 -20.56 -11.78 0.90
CA ARG A 139 -19.96 -11.29 -0.34
C ARG A 139 -19.53 -9.86 -0.08
N VAL A 140 -18.32 -9.52 -0.50
CA VAL A 140 -17.72 -8.23 -0.19
C VAL A 140 -17.81 -7.31 -1.40
N ASP A 141 -18.32 -6.11 -1.16
CA ASP A 141 -18.17 -4.99 -2.07
C ASP A 141 -17.12 -4.03 -1.48
N VAL A 142 -16.19 -3.57 -2.30
CA VAL A 142 -15.19 -2.56 -1.93
C VAL A 142 -15.31 -1.36 -2.87
N GLY A 143 -15.40 -0.18 -2.28
CA GLY A 143 -15.30 1.10 -2.98
C GLY A 143 -14.16 1.93 -2.44
N ILE A 144 -13.30 2.40 -3.34
CA ILE A 144 -12.26 3.39 -3.04
C ILE A 144 -12.56 4.65 -3.84
N ASP A 145 -12.57 5.80 -3.19
CA ASP A 145 -12.73 7.10 -3.84
C ASP A 145 -11.46 7.92 -3.61
N LEU A 146 -10.62 8.04 -4.64
CA LEU A 146 -9.38 8.82 -4.59
C LEU A 146 -9.62 10.24 -5.10
N ASP A 147 -8.96 11.22 -4.48
CA ASP A 147 -8.89 12.60 -4.95
C ASP A 147 -7.61 12.81 -5.78
N ASP A 148 -7.78 13.14 -7.06
CA ASP A 148 -6.72 13.45 -8.03
C ASP A 148 -6.79 14.93 -8.41
N GLY A 149 -6.33 15.79 -7.50
CA GLY A 149 -6.30 17.24 -7.72
C GLY A 149 -7.68 17.89 -7.83
N GLY A 150 -8.65 17.41 -7.03
CA GLY A 150 -10.04 17.86 -7.04
C GLY A 150 -10.95 17.05 -7.97
N VAL A 151 -10.43 15.98 -8.58
CA VAL A 151 -11.19 15.07 -9.44
C VAL A 151 -11.35 13.73 -8.74
N ASP A 152 -12.58 13.36 -8.42
CA ASP A 152 -12.89 12.06 -7.82
C ASP A 152 -12.63 10.91 -8.81
N ARG A 153 -11.89 9.90 -8.35
CA ARG A 153 -11.56 8.66 -9.07
C ARG A 153 -12.16 7.47 -8.32
N PRO A 154 -13.41 7.06 -8.65
CA PRO A 154 -14.03 5.91 -8.02
C PRO A 154 -13.48 4.60 -8.58
N LEU A 155 -13.04 3.72 -7.69
CA LEU A 155 -12.68 2.32 -7.97
C LEU A 155 -13.66 1.41 -7.25
N ARG A 156 -14.16 0.36 -7.92
CA ARG A 156 -15.23 -0.49 -7.41
C ARG A 156 -14.94 -1.96 -7.71
N TRP A 157 -15.10 -2.78 -6.69
CA TRP A 157 -15.09 -4.23 -6.77
C TRP A 157 -16.35 -4.75 -6.08
N THR A 158 -17.08 -5.64 -6.74
CA THR A 158 -18.39 -6.09 -6.26
C THR A 158 -18.48 -7.60 -6.26
N ASP A 159 -19.29 -8.16 -5.37
CA ASP A 159 -19.56 -9.59 -5.24
C ASP A 159 -18.28 -10.43 -5.07
N LEU A 160 -17.30 -9.89 -4.33
CA LEU A 160 -16.05 -10.60 -4.08
C LEU A 160 -16.29 -11.83 -3.20
N PRO A 161 -15.70 -12.99 -3.55
CA PRO A 161 -15.74 -14.15 -2.69
C PRO A 161 -14.97 -13.86 -1.38
N LEU A 162 -15.53 -14.36 -0.28
CA LEU A 162 -14.91 -14.26 1.04
C LEU A 162 -14.58 -15.65 1.58
N ALA A 163 -13.32 -15.87 1.92
CA ALA A 163 -12.83 -17.11 2.50
C ALA A 163 -11.84 -16.79 3.62
N ASP A 164 -12.05 -17.39 4.80
CA ASP A 164 -11.19 -17.24 5.98
C ASP A 164 -10.88 -15.77 6.34
N GLY A 165 -11.87 -14.89 6.20
CA GLY A 165 -11.75 -13.45 6.45
C GLY A 165 -11.07 -12.66 5.33
N GLY A 166 -10.47 -13.33 4.35
CA GLY A 166 -9.81 -12.74 3.19
C GLY A 166 -10.71 -12.64 1.95
N PHE A 167 -10.53 -11.56 1.19
CA PHE A 167 -11.18 -11.35 -0.10
C PHE A 167 -10.16 -10.91 -1.15
N THR A 168 -10.37 -11.31 -2.40
CA THR A 168 -9.58 -10.86 -3.54
C THR A 168 -10.40 -10.90 -4.82
N GLY A 169 -10.06 -10.04 -5.77
CA GLY A 169 -10.66 -10.01 -7.11
C GLY A 169 -9.79 -9.27 -8.12
N GLY A 170 -10.11 -9.44 -9.39
CA GLY A 170 -9.41 -8.77 -10.50
C GLY A 170 -8.04 -9.39 -10.84
N THR A 171 -7.29 -8.70 -11.71
CA THR A 171 -5.93 -9.10 -12.14
C THR A 171 -4.91 -7.99 -11.86
N ALA A 172 -3.74 -8.36 -11.31
CA ALA A 172 -2.72 -7.40 -10.92
C ALA A 172 -2.27 -6.55 -12.12
N GLY A 173 -2.05 -5.26 -11.89
CA GLY A 173 -1.78 -4.27 -12.93
C GLY A 173 -2.98 -3.87 -13.81
N THR A 174 -4.18 -4.45 -13.62
CA THR A 174 -5.39 -4.05 -14.34
C THR A 174 -6.43 -3.45 -13.41
N ASP A 175 -6.93 -4.26 -12.48
CA ASP A 175 -8.10 -4.01 -11.65
C ASP A 175 -8.12 -4.89 -10.39
N TRP A 176 -6.96 -5.17 -9.80
CA TRP A 176 -6.85 -6.09 -8.67
C TRP A 176 -7.09 -5.43 -7.31
N ILE A 177 -7.64 -6.22 -6.41
CA ILE A 177 -7.74 -5.93 -4.99
C ILE A 177 -7.50 -7.19 -4.15
N GLY A 178 -6.90 -7.00 -2.98
CA GLY A 178 -6.77 -8.03 -1.95
C GLY A 178 -6.83 -7.42 -0.57
N GLY A 179 -7.54 -8.07 0.35
CA GLY A 179 -7.65 -7.61 1.72
C GLY A 179 -8.15 -8.68 2.67
N SER A 180 -8.18 -8.36 3.95
CA SER A 180 -8.71 -9.22 5.01
C SER A 180 -9.47 -8.39 6.04
N PHE A 181 -10.36 -9.06 6.77
CA PHE A 181 -10.89 -8.56 8.03
C PHE A 181 -9.92 -8.85 9.18
N HIS A 182 -9.86 -7.94 10.14
CA HIS A 182 -8.93 -7.93 11.26
C HIS A 182 -9.66 -7.67 12.58
N GLY A 183 -9.07 -8.17 13.66
CA GLY A 183 -9.64 -8.14 15.00
C GLY A 183 -10.66 -9.27 15.25
N PRO A 184 -10.88 -9.65 16.51
CA PRO A 184 -11.71 -10.81 16.87
C PRO A 184 -13.20 -10.65 16.53
N GLY A 185 -13.70 -9.42 16.39
CA GLY A 185 -15.07 -9.10 15.99
C GLY A 185 -15.17 -8.53 14.57
N HIS A 186 -14.10 -8.67 13.77
CA HIS A 186 -13.98 -8.09 12.43
C HIS A 186 -14.16 -6.57 12.47
N GLU A 187 -13.54 -5.92 13.46
CA GLU A 187 -13.65 -4.48 13.71
C GLU A 187 -13.02 -3.66 12.59
N GLU A 188 -12.02 -4.19 11.91
CA GLU A 188 -11.30 -3.51 10.85
C GLU A 188 -11.19 -4.35 9.57
N ALA A 189 -11.01 -3.67 8.43
CA ALA A 189 -10.71 -4.28 7.14
C ALA A 189 -9.52 -3.54 6.52
N TRP A 190 -8.48 -4.28 6.12
CA TRP A 190 -7.25 -3.73 5.58
C TRP A 190 -6.90 -4.43 4.27
N GLY A 191 -6.30 -3.70 3.34
CA GLY A 191 -5.92 -4.30 2.07
C GLY A 191 -5.16 -3.37 1.14
N VAL A 192 -4.88 -3.91 -0.04
CA VAL A 192 -4.13 -3.28 -1.12
C VAL A 192 -4.89 -3.43 -2.43
N PHE A 193 -4.66 -2.50 -3.35
CA PHE A 193 -5.20 -2.56 -4.70
C PHE A 193 -4.13 -2.16 -5.72
N ASP A 194 -4.25 -2.74 -6.90
CA ASP A 194 -3.33 -2.57 -8.01
C ASP A 194 -4.11 -2.51 -9.32
N THR A 195 -4.12 -1.33 -9.93
CA THR A 195 -4.87 -1.03 -11.15
C THR A 195 -3.93 -0.51 -12.22
N THR A 196 -4.45 -0.36 -13.43
CA THR A 196 -3.68 0.18 -14.57
C THR A 196 -3.06 1.55 -14.26
N SER A 197 -3.72 2.37 -13.42
CA SER A 197 -3.35 3.76 -13.14
C SER A 197 -2.96 4.04 -11.69
N HIS A 198 -3.11 3.09 -10.77
CA HIS A 198 -2.90 3.31 -9.34
C HIS A 198 -2.44 2.06 -8.61
N ILE A 199 -1.50 2.24 -7.68
CA ILE A 199 -1.16 1.26 -6.63
C ILE A 199 -1.49 1.91 -5.29
N GLY A 200 -2.22 1.21 -4.43
CA GLY A 200 -2.64 1.79 -3.16
C GLY A 200 -2.98 0.79 -2.08
N ALA A 201 -3.25 1.34 -0.90
CA ALA A 201 -3.66 0.60 0.28
C ALA A 201 -4.81 1.31 1.00
N PHE A 202 -5.63 0.53 1.70
CA PHE A 202 -6.79 1.03 2.41
C PHE A 202 -6.94 0.39 3.79
N GLY A 203 -7.60 1.12 4.68
CA GLY A 203 -8.02 0.65 5.99
C GLY A 203 -9.36 1.24 6.35
N ALA A 204 -10.24 0.41 6.90
CA ALA A 204 -11.61 0.78 7.23
C ALA A 204 -12.03 0.16 8.57
N ARG A 205 -12.81 0.91 9.35
CA ARG A 205 -13.40 0.44 10.61
C ARG A 205 -14.88 0.19 10.45
N ARG A 206 -15.37 -0.84 11.14
CA ARG A 206 -16.78 -1.21 11.14
C ARG A 206 -17.60 -0.05 11.70
N ALA A 207 -18.65 0.33 10.99
CA ALA A 207 -19.63 1.26 11.51
C ALA A 207 -20.36 0.64 12.73
N PRO A 208 -20.75 1.45 13.73
CA PRO A 208 -21.52 0.99 14.89
C PRO A 208 -22.85 0.33 14.53
#